data_AF-A0A959D0A2-F1
#
_entry.id   AF-A0A959D0A2-F1
#
_cell.length_a   1.000
_cell.length_b   1.000
_cell.length_c   1.000
_cell.angle_alpha   90.00
_cell.angle_beta   90.00
_cell.angle_gamma   90.00
#
_symmetry.space_group_name_H-M   'P 1'
#
loop_
_entity.id
_entity.type
_entity.pdbx_description
1 polymer ?
#
loop_
_entity_poly.entity_id
_entity_poly.type
_entity_poly.pdbx_seq_one_letter_code
_entity_poly.pdbx_strand_id
1 'polypeptide(L)'
;EARLYQNTLSVLYIQALNAEGEAEQSESYKARKSLIDLLERRLDGSLERMFRLVGLKYPPEDIIPIFKGVQSKQPNLRISAIEFLDNLLDMDFKKILIPIVETAMLETISDEAIRSLNLKIPSESECFELLLSGKDFRVKLAVLYLIGQLGDRQHLGLLEKCRHSPNEKVRAAAEKARKMIDL
;
A
#
# COMPACT_ATOMS: atom_id res chain seq x y z
N GLU A 1 5.94 -8.45 1.32
CA GLU A 1 5.10 -7.41 1.96
C GLU A 1 5.21 -6.06 1.24
N ALA A 2 6.39 -5.47 1.03
CA ALA A 2 6.51 -4.17 0.33
C ALA A 2 5.82 -4.12 -1.05
N ARG A 3 6.08 -5.10 -1.95
CA ARG A 3 5.39 -5.20 -3.25
C ARG A 3 3.87 -5.36 -3.13
N LEU A 4 3.39 -6.00 -2.07
CA LEU A 4 1.94 -6.13 -1.85
C LEU A 4 1.34 -4.78 -1.49
N TYR A 5 1.97 -4.03 -0.57
CA TYR A 5 1.52 -2.69 -0.20
C TYR A 5 1.59 -1.74 -1.38
N GLN A 6 2.66 -1.82 -2.17
CA GLN A 6 2.84 -1.11 -3.43
C GLN A 6 1.65 -1.29 -4.37
N ASN A 7 1.37 -2.54 -4.78
CA ASN A 7 0.29 -2.82 -5.73
C ASN A 7 -1.09 -2.42 -5.18
N THR A 8 -1.30 -2.60 -3.88
CA THR A 8 -2.59 -2.27 -3.26
C THR A 8 -2.81 -0.76 -3.14
N LEU A 9 -1.76 0.01 -2.84
CA LEU A 9 -1.84 1.47 -2.85
C LEU A 9 -2.25 1.98 -4.23
N SER A 10 -1.63 1.48 -5.31
CA SER A 10 -2.01 1.85 -6.67
C SER A 10 -3.50 1.63 -6.94
N VAL A 11 -4.05 0.47 -6.54
CA VAL A 11 -5.50 0.18 -6.68
C VAL A 11 -6.33 1.17 -5.86
N LEU A 12 -6.02 1.33 -4.57
CA LEU A 12 -6.81 2.17 -3.68
C LEU A 12 -6.82 3.65 -4.09
N TYR A 13 -5.72 4.17 -4.65
CA TYR A 13 -5.69 5.52 -5.20
C TYR A 13 -6.54 5.66 -6.46
N ILE A 14 -6.48 4.72 -7.40
CA ILE A 14 -7.37 4.72 -8.58
C ILE A 14 -8.83 4.78 -8.15
N GLN A 15 -9.18 4.01 -7.12
CA GLN A 15 -10.54 3.99 -6.62
C GLN A 15 -10.92 5.26 -5.88
N ALA A 16 -9.99 5.88 -5.14
CA ALA A 16 -10.22 7.18 -4.52
C ALA A 16 -10.47 8.27 -5.58
N LEU A 17 -9.73 8.24 -6.69
CA LEU A 17 -9.92 9.13 -7.85
C LEU A 17 -11.25 8.85 -8.57
N ASN A 18 -11.57 7.59 -8.85
CA ASN A 18 -12.84 7.22 -9.49
C ASN A 18 -14.06 7.47 -8.60
N ALA A 19 -13.86 7.62 -7.28
CA ALA A 19 -14.90 7.97 -6.32
C ALA A 19 -15.09 9.50 -6.21
N GLU A 20 -14.60 10.30 -7.17
CA GLU A 20 -14.94 11.72 -7.37
C GLU A 20 -16.48 11.90 -7.46
N GLY A 21 -17.12 12.02 -6.31
CA GLY A 21 -18.58 12.02 -6.15
C GLY A 21 -19.05 11.46 -4.81
N GLU A 22 -18.27 10.60 -4.15
CA GLU A 22 -18.46 10.31 -2.73
C GLU A 22 -18.11 11.58 -1.93
N ALA A 23 -19.03 12.06 -1.09
CA ALA A 23 -18.70 13.14 -0.17
C ALA A 23 -17.48 12.71 0.66
N GLU A 24 -16.44 13.54 0.76
CA GLU A 24 -15.23 13.30 1.59
C GLU A 24 -15.55 12.96 3.06
N GLN A 25 -16.81 13.15 3.46
CA GLN A 25 -17.36 12.87 4.78
C GLN A 25 -17.95 11.47 4.92
N SER A 26 -18.10 10.69 3.84
CA SER A 26 -18.60 9.32 3.89
C SER A 26 -17.66 8.44 4.72
N GLU A 27 -18.22 7.47 5.43
CA GLU A 27 -17.42 6.54 6.24
C GLU A 27 -16.59 5.59 5.37
N SER A 28 -17.03 5.28 4.15
CA SER A 28 -16.25 4.53 3.15
C SER A 28 -14.99 5.28 2.73
N TYR A 29 -15.11 6.58 2.43
CA TYR A 29 -13.98 7.43 2.06
C TYR A 29 -12.96 7.52 3.19
N LYS A 30 -13.41 7.81 4.43
CA LYS A 30 -12.54 7.86 5.61
C LYS A 30 -11.86 6.53 5.89
N ALA A 31 -12.58 5.42 5.75
CA ALA A 31 -12.02 4.07 5.92
C ALA A 31 -10.95 3.78 4.87
N ARG A 32 -11.19 4.15 3.61
CA ARG A 32 -10.23 3.97 2.51
C ARG A 32 -8.98 4.82 2.74
N LYS A 33 -9.14 6.10 3.08
CA LYS A 33 -8.02 6.99 3.41
C LYS A 33 -7.19 6.45 4.57
N SER A 34 -7.84 5.99 5.64
CA SER A 34 -7.14 5.40 6.79
C SER A 34 -6.35 4.13 6.41
N LEU A 35 -6.87 3.30 5.50
CA LEU A 35 -6.16 2.15 4.96
C LEU A 35 -4.94 2.59 4.12
N ILE A 36 -5.09 3.58 3.25
CA ILE A 36 -4.00 4.17 2.46
C ILE A 36 -2.89 4.67 3.40
N ASP A 37 -3.21 5.55 4.36
CA ASP A 37 -2.24 6.10 5.33
C ASP A 37 -1.53 5.01 6.14
N LEU A 38 -2.22 3.89 6.42
CA LEU A 38 -1.61 2.76 7.11
C LEU A 38 -0.63 2.02 6.19
N LEU A 39 -1.00 1.78 4.94
CA LEU A 39 -0.17 1.08 3.95
C LEU A 39 1.06 1.89 3.57
N GLU A 40 0.94 3.20 3.39
CA GLU A 40 2.06 4.14 3.19
C GLU A 40 3.09 3.98 4.31
N ARG A 41 2.67 4.10 5.58
CA ARG A 41 3.58 3.92 6.73
C ARG A 41 4.25 2.56 6.77
N ARG A 42 3.57 1.50 6.29
CA ARG A 42 4.18 0.16 6.18
C ARG A 42 5.17 0.06 5.03
N LEU A 43 4.90 0.75 3.92
CA LEU A 43 5.80 0.86 2.78
C LEU A 43 7.06 1.62 3.19
N ASP A 44 6.93 2.78 3.83
CA ASP A 44 8.04 3.61 4.32
C ASP A 44 8.96 2.83 5.25
N GLY A 45 8.38 2.17 6.26
CA GLY A 45 9.18 1.35 7.18
C GLY A 45 9.83 0.15 6.48
N SER A 46 9.20 -0.38 5.42
CA SER A 46 9.82 -1.42 4.60
C SER A 46 10.98 -0.88 3.77
N LEU A 47 10.82 0.33 3.21
CA LEU A 47 11.82 1.03 2.45
C LEU A 47 13.05 1.33 3.29
N GLU A 48 12.85 1.86 4.50
CA GLU A 48 13.94 2.08 5.46
C GLU A 48 14.70 0.79 5.76
N ARG A 49 14.00 -0.32 6.01
CA ARG A 49 14.64 -1.63 6.22
C ARG A 49 15.41 -2.10 4.98
N MET A 50 14.87 -1.90 3.78
CA MET A 50 15.56 -2.24 2.54
C MET A 50 16.83 -1.41 2.36
N PHE A 51 16.78 -0.10 2.57
CA PHE A 51 17.96 0.76 2.51
C PHE A 51 19.01 0.41 3.57
N ARG A 52 18.60 0.03 4.79
CA ARG A 52 19.53 -0.49 5.81
C ARG A 52 20.22 -1.78 5.35
N LEU A 53 19.50 -2.69 4.69
CA LEU A 53 20.08 -3.93 4.14
C LEU A 53 21.02 -3.65 2.97
N VAL A 54 20.65 -2.74 2.06
CA VAL A 54 21.50 -2.30 0.95
C VAL A 54 22.77 -1.63 1.48
N GLY A 55 22.65 -0.81 2.53
CA GLY A 55 23.79 -0.20 3.23
C GLY A 55 24.75 -1.20 3.91
N LEU A 56 24.41 -2.49 3.98
CA LEU A 56 25.37 -3.53 4.38
C LEU A 56 26.34 -3.91 3.24
N LYS A 57 25.95 -3.66 1.99
CA LYS A 57 26.72 -3.99 0.79
C LYS A 57 27.44 -2.78 0.20
N TYR A 58 26.83 -1.60 0.30
CA TYR A 58 27.35 -0.37 -0.31
C TYR A 58 27.80 0.64 0.76
N PRO A 59 28.79 1.49 0.46
CA PRO A 59 29.31 2.46 1.41
C PRO A 59 28.22 3.44 1.92
N PRO A 60 28.26 3.83 3.21
CA PRO A 60 27.31 4.80 3.78
C PRO A 60 27.27 6.13 3.02
N GLU A 61 28.42 6.60 2.54
CA GLU A 61 28.57 7.81 1.74
C GLU A 61 27.81 7.79 0.42
N ASP A 62 27.58 6.61 -0.16
CA ASP A 62 26.80 6.44 -1.39
C ASP A 62 25.31 6.27 -1.08
N ILE A 63 24.97 5.44 -0.09
CA ILE A 63 23.58 5.05 0.20
C ILE A 63 22.79 6.09 0.99
N ILE A 64 23.41 6.77 1.97
CA ILE A 64 22.69 7.72 2.83
C ILE A 64 22.14 8.91 2.03
N PRO A 65 22.89 9.53 1.09
CA PRO A 65 22.35 10.61 0.26
C PRO A 65 21.16 10.17 -0.58
N ILE A 66 21.21 8.96 -1.16
CA ILE A 66 20.09 8.39 -1.93
C ILE A 66 18.85 8.27 -1.05
N PHE A 67 18.98 7.66 0.13
CA PHE A 67 17.84 7.46 1.03
C PHE A 67 17.20 8.80 1.42
N LYS A 68 18.01 9.81 1.76
CA LYS A 68 17.54 11.16 2.07
C LYS A 68 16.84 11.82 0.88
N GLY A 69 17.36 11.62 -0.33
CA GLY A 69 16.78 12.15 -1.55
C GLY A 69 15.42 11.51 -1.86
N VAL A 70 15.29 10.18 -1.69
CA VAL A 70 14.02 9.44 -1.83
C VAL A 70 12.97 9.94 -0.84
N GLN A 71 13.36 10.24 0.41
CA GLN A 71 12.46 10.80 1.43
C GLN A 71 12.17 12.31 1.26
N SER A 72 12.77 12.96 0.27
CA SER A 72 12.63 14.40 0.10
C SER A 72 11.25 14.78 -0.43
N LYS A 73 10.69 15.88 0.08
CA LYS A 73 9.48 16.50 -0.49
C LYS A 73 9.75 17.19 -1.83
N GLN A 74 11.00 17.43 -2.19
CA GLN A 74 11.36 18.10 -3.44
C GLN A 74 11.44 17.08 -4.61
N PRO A 75 10.62 17.23 -5.66
CA PRO A 75 10.59 16.29 -6.79
C PRO A 75 11.95 16.10 -7.48
N ASN A 76 12.74 17.17 -7.62
CA ASN A 76 14.06 17.09 -8.28
C ASN A 76 15.05 16.24 -7.47
N LEU A 77 15.11 16.42 -6.14
CA LEU A 77 15.96 15.61 -5.27
C LEU A 77 15.55 14.13 -5.27
N ARG A 78 14.25 13.90 -5.36
CA ARG A 78 13.64 12.58 -5.53
C ARG A 78 14.10 11.89 -6.81
N ILE A 79 13.97 12.56 -7.96
CA ILE A 79 14.38 12.05 -9.27
C ILE A 79 15.89 11.75 -9.28
N SER A 80 16.72 12.70 -8.83
CA SER A 80 18.18 12.50 -8.80
C SER A 80 18.58 11.34 -7.89
N ALA A 81 17.86 11.10 -6.79
CA ALA A 81 18.11 9.96 -5.93
C ALA A 81 17.77 8.62 -6.60
N ILE A 82 16.68 8.54 -7.37
CA ILE A 82 16.36 7.34 -8.15
C ILE A 82 17.42 7.09 -9.21
N GLU A 83 17.83 8.11 -9.96
CA GLU A 83 18.87 7.97 -10.99
C GLU A 83 20.19 7.47 -10.39
N PHE A 84 20.57 8.01 -9.23
CA PHE A 84 21.77 7.56 -8.54
C PHE A 84 21.62 6.15 -7.97
N LEU A 85 20.45 5.80 -7.43
CA LEU A 85 20.13 4.45 -6.99
C LEU A 85 20.18 3.45 -8.15
N ASP A 86 19.62 3.81 -9.31
CA ASP A 86 19.67 2.98 -10.51
C ASP A 86 21.12 2.78 -10.92
N ASN A 87 21.96 3.81 -10.94
CA ASN A 87 23.37 3.63 -11.29
C ASN A 87 24.17 2.77 -10.27
N LEU A 88 23.78 2.78 -9.00
CA LEU A 88 24.49 2.07 -7.93
C LEU A 88 24.12 0.58 -7.81
N LEU A 89 22.85 0.24 -8.05
CA LEU A 89 22.35 -1.12 -7.80
C LEU A 89 22.73 -2.10 -8.91
N ASP A 90 23.03 -3.34 -8.54
CA ASP A 90 23.12 -4.44 -9.51
C ASP A 90 21.72 -4.78 -10.07
N MET A 91 21.68 -5.37 -11.27
CA MET A 91 20.44 -5.64 -12.02
C MET A 91 19.36 -6.38 -11.22
N ASP A 92 19.75 -7.31 -10.34
CA ASP A 92 18.78 -8.05 -9.50
C ASP A 92 18.14 -7.15 -8.44
N PHE A 93 18.90 -6.23 -7.85
CA PHE A 93 18.39 -5.27 -6.89
C PHE A 93 17.57 -4.17 -7.56
N LYS A 94 17.99 -3.69 -8.74
CA LYS A 94 17.23 -2.70 -9.55
C LYS A 94 15.80 -3.15 -9.77
N LYS A 95 15.62 -4.39 -10.25
CA LYS A 95 14.30 -5.01 -10.52
C LYS A 95 13.39 -5.11 -9.30
N ILE A 96 13.93 -4.95 -8.09
CA ILE A 96 13.16 -5.04 -6.85
C ILE A 96 12.96 -3.66 -6.24
N LEU A 97 14.02 -2.87 -6.08
CA LEU A 97 14.01 -1.63 -5.31
C LEU A 97 13.44 -0.46 -6.10
N ILE A 98 13.78 -0.34 -7.38
CA ILE A 98 13.34 0.81 -8.20
C ILE A 98 11.81 0.92 -8.24
N PRO A 99 11.04 -0.15 -8.56
CA PRO A 99 9.58 -0.04 -8.58
C PRO A 99 8.98 0.36 -7.23
N ILE A 100 9.56 -0.13 -6.13
CA ILE A 100 9.07 0.14 -4.78
C ILE A 100 9.35 1.60 -4.38
N VAL A 101 10.55 2.09 -4.69
CA VAL A 101 10.97 3.47 -4.45
C VAL A 101 10.08 4.43 -5.25
N GLU A 102 9.89 4.17 -6.55
CA GLU A 102 9.01 4.96 -7.41
C GLU A 102 7.60 5.06 -6.83
N THR A 103 7.06 3.95 -6.33
CA THR A 103 5.71 3.94 -5.72
C THR A 103 5.65 4.64 -4.36
N ALA A 104 6.69 4.54 -3.53
CA ALA A 104 6.73 5.29 -2.26
C ALA A 104 6.78 6.82 -2.49
N MET A 105 7.25 7.25 -3.67
CA MET A 105 7.40 8.65 -4.04
C MET A 105 6.17 9.22 -4.76
N LEU A 106 5.13 8.40 -4.91
CA LEU A 106 3.84 8.75 -5.51
C LEU A 106 2.97 9.69 -4.62
N GLU A 107 3.52 10.44 -3.67
CA GLU A 107 2.75 11.43 -2.88
C GLU A 107 1.96 12.44 -3.76
N THR A 108 2.36 12.58 -5.03
CA THR A 108 1.62 13.30 -6.07
C THR A 108 1.41 12.38 -7.25
N ILE A 109 0.31 11.63 -7.24
CA ILE A 109 -0.07 10.83 -8.39
C ILE A 109 -0.82 11.71 -9.39
N SER A 110 -0.23 11.95 -10.55
CA SER A 110 -1.03 12.34 -11.71
C SER A 110 -1.71 11.08 -12.27
N ASP A 111 -2.92 11.22 -12.80
CA ASP A 111 -3.66 10.13 -13.46
C ASP A 111 -2.80 9.36 -14.49
N GLU A 112 -1.88 10.08 -15.14
CA GLU A 112 -0.92 9.55 -16.11
C GLU A 112 0.15 8.64 -15.48
N ALA A 113 0.62 8.95 -14.26
CA ALA A 113 1.57 8.12 -13.56
C ALA A 113 0.96 6.76 -13.17
N ILE A 114 -0.34 6.71 -12.81
CA ILE A 114 -1.02 5.43 -12.53
C ILE A 114 -1.21 4.62 -13.80
N ARG A 115 -1.66 5.25 -14.87
CA ARG A 115 -1.92 4.57 -16.14
C ARG A 115 -0.65 4.08 -16.82
N SER A 116 0.49 4.74 -16.58
CA SER A 116 1.80 4.34 -17.10
C SER A 116 2.49 3.25 -16.28
N LEU A 117 2.06 3.01 -15.03
CA LEU A 117 2.41 1.80 -14.28
C LEU A 117 1.74 0.60 -14.96
N ASN A 118 2.42 0.05 -15.96
CA ASN A 118 2.03 -1.11 -16.77
C ASN A 118 2.09 -2.42 -15.93
N LEU A 119 1.52 -2.39 -14.73
CA LEU A 119 1.47 -3.47 -13.76
C LEU A 119 0.23 -4.32 -14.06
N LYS A 120 0.31 -5.64 -13.83
CA LYS A 120 -0.89 -6.45 -13.62
C LYS A 120 -1.51 -6.00 -12.31
N ILE A 121 -2.41 -5.02 -12.38
CA ILE A 121 -3.09 -4.47 -11.21
C ILE A 121 -4.16 -5.48 -10.77
N PRO A 122 -4.03 -6.10 -9.59
CA PRO A 122 -5.10 -6.94 -9.05
C PRO A 122 -6.35 -6.10 -8.80
N SER A 123 -7.52 -6.72 -8.89
CA SER A 123 -8.80 -6.12 -8.52
C SER A 123 -8.83 -5.74 -7.04
N GLU A 124 -9.78 -4.88 -6.64
CA GLU A 124 -9.98 -4.50 -5.24
C GLU A 124 -10.18 -5.72 -4.34
N SER A 125 -11.03 -6.65 -4.75
CA SER A 125 -11.31 -7.86 -3.99
C SER A 125 -10.07 -8.75 -3.86
N GLU A 126 -9.24 -8.87 -4.91
CA GLU A 126 -7.95 -9.56 -4.84
C GLU A 126 -6.99 -8.85 -3.88
N CYS A 127 -6.93 -7.51 -3.91
CA CYS A 127 -6.15 -6.72 -2.96
C CYS A 127 -6.60 -6.97 -1.52
N PHE A 128 -7.90 -6.95 -1.25
CA PHE A 128 -8.44 -7.26 0.08
C PHE A 128 -8.08 -8.67 0.51
N GLU A 129 -8.22 -9.66 -0.37
CA GLU A 129 -7.82 -11.04 -0.06
C GLU A 129 -6.32 -11.15 0.27
N LEU A 130 -5.46 -10.51 -0.52
CA LEU A 130 -4.02 -10.50 -0.28
C LEU A 130 -3.66 -9.80 1.04
N LEU A 131 -4.28 -8.66 1.36
CA LEU A 131 -4.06 -7.97 2.63
C LEU A 131 -4.59 -8.78 3.83
N LEU A 132 -5.74 -9.42 3.71
CA LEU A 132 -6.35 -10.25 4.76
C LEU A 132 -5.59 -11.56 4.99
N SER A 133 -4.93 -12.11 3.97
CA SER A 133 -4.04 -13.27 4.10
C SER A 133 -2.67 -12.92 4.69
N GLY A 134 -2.28 -11.63 4.69
CA GLY A 134 -1.03 -11.13 5.25
C GLY A 134 -0.87 -11.36 6.77
N LYS A 135 0.27 -10.97 7.34
CA LYS A 135 0.54 -11.15 8.79
C LYS A 135 0.12 -9.95 9.65
N ASP A 136 0.05 -8.75 9.08
CA ASP A 136 -0.24 -7.53 9.83
C ASP A 136 -1.72 -7.44 10.22
N PHE A 137 -2.03 -7.76 11.47
CA PHE A 137 -3.40 -7.71 11.96
C PHE A 137 -4.01 -6.30 11.92
N ARG A 138 -3.23 -5.21 12.03
CA ARG A 138 -3.78 -3.84 11.95
C ARG A 138 -4.27 -3.55 10.54
N VAL A 139 -3.54 -4.01 9.54
CA VAL A 139 -3.98 -3.93 8.13
C VAL A 139 -5.25 -4.75 7.93
N LYS A 140 -5.33 -5.97 8.49
CA LYS A 140 -6.56 -6.77 8.42
C LYS A 140 -7.77 -6.03 9.02
N LEU A 141 -7.59 -5.42 10.20
CA LEU A 141 -8.66 -4.67 10.85
C LEU A 141 -9.13 -3.49 9.99
N ALA A 142 -8.20 -2.76 9.37
CA ALA A 142 -8.51 -1.65 8.48
C ALA A 142 -9.26 -2.11 7.21
N VAL A 143 -8.84 -3.23 6.61
CA VAL A 143 -9.53 -3.82 5.44
C VAL A 143 -10.93 -4.30 5.80
N LEU A 144 -11.09 -5.02 6.91
CA LEU A 144 -12.42 -5.47 7.36
C LEU A 144 -13.35 -4.29 7.66
N TYR A 145 -12.82 -3.22 8.26
CA TYR A 145 -13.57 -2.00 8.49
C TYR A 145 -14.03 -1.37 7.15
N LEU A 146 -13.13 -1.22 6.18
CA LEU A 146 -13.46 -0.69 4.86
C LEU A 146 -14.51 -1.55 4.15
N ILE A 147 -14.36 -2.87 4.14
CA ILE A 147 -15.35 -3.79 3.55
C ILE A 147 -16.74 -3.58 4.17
N GLY A 148 -16.82 -3.41 5.50
CA GLY A 148 -18.08 -3.12 6.19
C GLY A 148 -18.71 -1.79 5.75
N GLN A 149 -17.89 -0.75 5.53
CA GLN A 149 -18.38 0.56 5.07
C GLN A 149 -18.80 0.57 3.60
N LEU A 150 -18.17 -0.26 2.77
CA LEU A 150 -18.54 -0.40 1.35
C LEU A 150 -19.90 -1.08 1.18
N GLY A 151 -20.33 -1.92 2.13
CA GLY A 151 -21.64 -2.57 2.08
C GLY A 151 -21.78 -3.64 0.99
N ASP A 152 -20.70 -3.99 0.29
CA ASP A 152 -20.75 -4.85 -0.87
C ASP A 152 -20.72 -6.35 -0.51
N ARG A 153 -21.81 -7.04 -0.87
CA ARG A 153 -22.03 -8.46 -0.61
C ARG A 153 -21.01 -9.37 -1.29
N GLN A 154 -20.30 -8.93 -2.33
CA GLN A 154 -19.27 -9.74 -2.97
C GLN A 154 -18.13 -10.13 -2.01
N HIS A 155 -17.92 -9.34 -0.95
CA HIS A 155 -16.86 -9.56 0.04
C HIS A 155 -17.24 -10.48 1.21
N LEU A 156 -18.49 -10.99 1.27
CA LEU A 156 -18.94 -11.86 2.36
C LEU A 156 -18.09 -13.12 2.51
N GLY A 157 -17.58 -13.69 1.41
CA GLY A 157 -16.67 -14.83 1.44
C GLY A 157 -15.34 -14.52 2.16
N LEU A 158 -14.82 -13.29 2.04
CA LEU A 158 -13.61 -12.86 2.74
C LEU A 158 -13.85 -12.67 4.24
N LEU A 159 -15.02 -12.12 4.60
CA LEU A 159 -15.43 -11.96 6.00
C LEU A 159 -15.58 -13.31 6.69
N GLU A 160 -16.21 -14.29 6.02
CA GLU A 160 -16.40 -15.63 6.58
C GLU A 160 -15.06 -16.33 6.87
N LYS A 161 -14.10 -16.25 5.94
CA LYS A 161 -12.73 -16.73 6.17
C LYS A 161 -12.10 -16.09 7.43
N CYS A 162 -12.30 -14.79 7.63
CA CYS A 162 -11.72 -14.04 8.75
C CYS A 162 -12.40 -14.30 10.10
N ARG A 163 -13.66 -14.74 10.14
CA ARG A 163 -14.36 -15.14 11.37
C ARG A 163 -13.72 -16.35 12.05
N HIS A 164 -12.97 -17.16 11.30
CA HIS A 164 -12.19 -18.30 11.80
C HIS A 164 -10.73 -17.94 12.10
N SER A 165 -10.35 -16.66 12.06
CA SER A 165 -8.98 -16.24 12.35
C SER A 165 -8.55 -16.63 13.77
N PRO A 166 -7.28 -17.03 14.00
CA PRO A 166 -6.77 -17.23 15.36
C PRO A 166 -6.76 -15.92 16.18
N ASN A 167 -6.70 -14.76 15.52
CA ASN A 167 -6.69 -13.46 16.19
C ASN A 167 -8.13 -13.01 16.52
N GLU A 168 -8.41 -12.86 17.81
CA GLU A 168 -9.73 -12.48 18.32
C GLU A 168 -10.22 -11.14 17.77
N LYS A 169 -9.36 -10.14 17.66
CA LYS A 169 -9.73 -8.82 17.13
C LYS A 169 -10.15 -8.91 15.67
N VAL A 170 -9.47 -9.75 14.89
CA VAL A 170 -9.80 -9.99 13.48
C VAL A 170 -11.16 -10.69 13.35
N ARG A 171 -11.45 -11.69 14.19
CA ARG A 171 -12.77 -12.34 14.22
C ARG A 171 -13.88 -11.33 14.55
N ALA A 172 -13.70 -10.54 15.60
CA ALA A 172 -14.67 -9.53 16.03
C ALA A 172 -14.91 -8.46 14.96
N ALA A 173 -13.85 -8.01 14.27
CA ALA A 173 -13.98 -7.07 13.17
C ALA A 173 -14.73 -7.66 11.96
N ALA A 174 -14.48 -8.94 11.63
CA ALA A 174 -15.18 -9.62 10.54
C ALA A 174 -16.68 -9.77 10.83
N GLU A 175 -17.04 -10.13 12.07
CA GLU A 175 -18.44 -10.16 12.52
C GLU A 175 -19.12 -8.79 12.42
N LYS A 176 -18.42 -7.74 12.85
CA LYS A 176 -18.95 -6.37 12.79
C LYS A 176 -19.17 -5.92 11.34
N ALA A 177 -18.19 -6.16 10.47
CA ALA A 177 -18.29 -5.82 9.05
C ALA A 177 -19.44 -6.56 8.36
N ARG A 178 -19.62 -7.85 8.68
CA ARG A 178 -20.72 -8.65 8.11
C ARG A 178 -22.08 -8.10 8.52
N LYS A 179 -22.27 -7.74 9.80
CA LYS A 179 -23.50 -7.11 10.28
C LYS A 179 -23.81 -5.79 9.59
N MET A 180 -22.79 -5.03 9.15
CA MET A 180 -22.99 -3.79 8.40
C MET A 180 -23.53 -4.04 6.99
N ILE A 181 -23.18 -5.17 6.36
CA ILE A 181 -23.60 -5.55 5.00
C ILE A 181 -24.99 -6.24 4.99
N ASP A 182 -25.32 -6.92 6.09
CA ASP A 182 -26.60 -7.65 6.24
C ASP A 182 -27.78 -6.73 6.65
N LEU A 183 -27.51 -5.46 7.00
CA LEU A 183 -28.51 -4.42 7.32
C LEU A 183 -28.90 -3.62 6.07
#